data_AF-A0A1J1HU80-F1
#
_entry.id   AF-A0A1J1HU80-F1
#
_cell.length_a   1.000
_cell.length_b   1.000
_cell.length_c   1.000
_cell.angle_alpha   90.00
_cell.angle_beta   90.00
_cell.angle_gamma   90.00
#
_symmetry.space_group_name_H-M   'P 1'
#
loop_
_entity.id
_entity.type
_entity.pdbx_description
1 polymer ?
#
loop_
_entity_poly.entity_id
_entity_poly.type
_entity_poly.pdbx_seq_one_letter_code
_entity_poly.pdbx_strand_id
1 'polypeptide(L)'
;MLSSIRKYYVTSIIIKNCCRTLVTEVNQDNVTSKKVVPAKKKKSFKTVTEPKTLKALEKHFKASEQKFVLQTFPEVLLKKRTRLPNGFYLTNKKMARVIADELIKDIRPEQSLLEMNPGAGLLTKILLKETENDLFLYEPLEHFHPALKSLIKSHPERNISLSNKDFSTISYMALVDKIDGGNRISELLKGVQRTDYVNEPNARLFGATSSISFINALINSVIFQNSVTAAGRCEYFLIIPPWIFITLTCSNEAGYMVYRTISVLFQLLFEYEFIQKVSSEDLLPWQVEVKKMPYNKMGKFYLMDHDSMYLIRATPRQNIFEYCQPDNLTSLWHFIKQNFRRRKNCIIPTLEKWIPGCGPRLIINEKSESPPELINPQLDLDSQPKLCQPCRKLSNEDFINMTIFTQFGDLTPNQALTIFDQFINWPEFKDSTFKESLEATLVKIHTNPDDNINVDDDIHDDEDETKTSEVS
;
A
#
# COMPACT_ATOMS: atom_id res chain seq x y z
N MET A 1 -0.66 55.16 -16.99
CA MET A 1 0.19 55.33 -18.19
C MET A 1 1.49 54.60 -17.91
N LEU A 2 1.84 53.44 -18.47
CA LEU A 2 1.38 52.63 -19.61
C LEU A 2 1.60 51.16 -19.15
N SER A 3 0.59 50.33 -18.91
CA SER A 3 -0.14 49.50 -19.88
C SER A 3 0.67 49.01 -21.10
N SER A 4 0.77 47.69 -21.19
CA SER A 4 0.51 46.85 -22.38
C SER A 4 1.70 46.16 -23.06
N ILE A 5 1.39 44.93 -23.52
CA ILE A 5 2.12 44.02 -24.41
C ILE A 5 3.14 43.13 -23.68
N ARG A 6 2.86 41.85 -23.36
CA ARG A 6 2.50 40.78 -24.32
C ARG A 6 1.42 39.82 -23.76
N LYS A 7 0.24 39.86 -24.37
CA LYS A 7 -0.63 38.69 -24.60
C LYS A 7 -0.15 38.03 -25.89
N TYR A 8 0.03 36.71 -25.94
CA TYR A 8 -0.37 35.87 -27.08
C TYR A 8 -0.54 34.41 -26.63
N TYR A 9 -1.82 34.00 -26.64
CA TYR A 9 -2.42 32.68 -26.89
C TYR A 9 -2.32 31.49 -25.92
N VAL A 10 -3.52 31.20 -25.41
CA VAL A 10 -4.07 29.96 -24.85
C VAL A 10 -4.05 28.84 -25.89
N THR A 11 -3.63 27.64 -25.49
CA THR A 11 -4.32 26.40 -25.92
C THR A 11 -4.32 25.35 -24.80
N SER A 12 -5.53 24.90 -24.52
CA SER A 12 -5.97 23.83 -23.63
C SER A 12 -5.16 22.53 -23.74
N ILE A 13 -4.75 21.95 -22.60
CA ILE A 13 -4.44 20.52 -22.53
C ILE A 13 -5.33 19.88 -21.45
N ILE A 14 -6.42 19.29 -21.94
CA ILE A 14 -7.20 18.27 -21.28
C ILE A 14 -6.38 16.97 -21.38
N ILE A 15 -5.80 16.49 -20.28
CA ILE A 15 -5.23 15.14 -20.25
C ILE A 15 -6.37 14.18 -19.94
N LYS A 16 -7.10 13.78 -20.98
CA LYS A 16 -7.93 12.58 -21.00
C LYS A 16 -7.03 11.36 -21.23
N ASN A 17 -7.24 10.32 -20.42
CA ASN A 17 -6.91 8.92 -20.66
C ASN A 17 -6.48 8.56 -22.09
N CYS A 18 -5.37 7.83 -22.25
CA CYS A 18 -5.43 6.50 -22.86
C CYS A 18 -4.07 5.79 -22.93
N CYS A 19 -4.12 4.50 -22.61
CA CYS A 19 -3.29 3.48 -23.22
C CYS A 19 -3.25 3.62 -24.75
N ARG A 20 -2.07 3.57 -25.37
CA ARG A 20 -1.72 2.67 -26.50
C ARG A 20 -0.43 3.12 -27.22
N THR A 21 0.48 2.16 -27.33
CA THR A 21 1.17 1.74 -28.56
C THR A 21 1.75 2.85 -29.44
N LEU A 22 3.04 3.13 -29.27
CA LEU A 22 3.82 3.89 -30.25
C LEU A 22 4.24 2.95 -31.40
N VAL A 23 3.60 3.15 -32.55
CA VAL A 23 4.15 2.81 -33.87
C VAL A 23 4.77 4.10 -34.39
N THR A 24 6.09 4.15 -34.47
CA THR A 24 6.83 5.25 -35.09
C THR A 24 6.93 5.02 -36.59
N GLU A 25 6.34 5.91 -37.40
CA GLU A 25 6.71 6.11 -38.79
C GLU A 25 7.95 7.02 -38.84
N VAL A 26 8.99 6.52 -39.51
CA VAL A 26 10.26 7.21 -39.75
C VAL A 26 10.18 7.87 -41.13
N ASN A 27 10.44 9.17 -41.19
CA ASN A 27 10.75 9.85 -42.44
C ASN A 27 12.25 9.71 -42.74
N GLN A 28 12.53 9.35 -43.99
CA GLN A 28 13.85 9.10 -44.56
C GLN A 28 14.65 10.41 -44.67
N ASP A 29 15.93 10.38 -44.28
CA ASP A 29 17.04 10.66 -45.20
C ASP A 29 18.40 10.50 -44.50
N ASN A 30 19.38 10.06 -45.29
CA ASN A 30 20.82 9.90 -45.06
C ASN A 30 21.37 8.53 -44.64
N VAL A 31 21.71 7.82 -45.72
CA VAL A 31 22.65 6.71 -45.96
C VAL A 31 23.90 6.71 -45.07
N THR A 32 24.18 5.57 -44.40
CA THR A 32 25.43 4.81 -44.58
C THR A 32 25.35 3.42 -43.92
N SER A 33 26.08 2.49 -44.55
CA SER A 33 25.96 1.02 -44.49
C SER A 33 26.40 0.33 -43.18
N LYS A 34 25.68 -0.71 -42.73
CA LYS A 34 26.13 -2.13 -42.69
C LYS A 34 25.34 -3.04 -41.71
N LYS A 35 25.17 -4.29 -42.18
CA LYS A 35 24.84 -5.57 -41.51
C LYS A 35 23.40 -5.86 -41.09
N VAL A 36 22.78 -6.74 -41.89
CA VAL A 36 21.48 -7.39 -41.76
C VAL A 36 21.54 -8.52 -40.72
N VAL A 37 20.61 -8.51 -39.76
CA VAL A 37 20.28 -9.63 -38.87
C VAL A 37 18.78 -9.96 -39.08
N PRO A 38 18.36 -11.23 -39.21
CA PRO A 38 17.03 -11.56 -39.70
C PRO A 38 15.93 -11.22 -38.69
N ALA A 39 14.92 -10.48 -39.15
CA ALA A 39 13.75 -10.08 -38.37
C ALA A 39 12.84 -11.27 -38.03
N LYS A 40 12.63 -11.52 -36.72
CA LYS A 40 11.59 -12.43 -36.24
C LYS A 40 10.21 -11.80 -36.48
N LYS A 41 9.33 -12.54 -37.18
CA LYS A 41 7.95 -12.16 -37.52
C LYS A 41 7.15 -11.72 -36.28
N LYS A 42 6.73 -10.45 -36.22
CA LYS A 42 5.70 -9.97 -35.27
C LYS A 42 4.36 -10.63 -35.62
N LYS A 43 3.84 -11.49 -34.73
CA LYS A 43 2.46 -11.97 -34.80
C LYS A 43 1.54 -10.80 -34.46
N SER A 44 0.65 -10.46 -35.38
CA SER A 44 -0.44 -9.50 -35.15
C SER A 44 -1.42 -10.06 -34.11
N PHE A 45 -1.66 -9.30 -33.04
CA PHE A 45 -2.75 -9.58 -32.12
C PHE A 45 -4.07 -9.23 -32.83
N LYS A 46 -4.80 -10.26 -33.25
CA LYS A 46 -6.17 -10.12 -33.75
C LYS A 46 -7.11 -9.66 -32.64
N THR A 47 -8.04 -8.83 -33.08
CA THR A 47 -9.14 -8.15 -32.39
C THR A 47 -9.97 -9.05 -31.46
N VAL A 48 -10.30 -8.47 -30.31
CA VAL A 48 -11.02 -9.07 -29.18
C VAL A 48 -12.48 -9.34 -29.55
N THR A 49 -12.87 -10.60 -29.40
CA THR A 49 -14.22 -11.15 -29.44
C THR A 49 -15.06 -10.56 -28.30
N GLU A 50 -16.35 -10.29 -28.52
CA GLU A 50 -17.31 -9.90 -27.46
C GLU A 50 -17.16 -10.80 -26.21
N PRO A 51 -17.05 -10.23 -24.99
CA PRO A 51 -16.40 -10.95 -23.91
C PRO A 51 -17.39 -11.88 -23.20
N LYS A 52 -17.01 -13.16 -23.07
CA LYS A 52 -17.67 -14.21 -22.25
C LYS A 52 -17.98 -13.80 -20.79
N THR A 53 -17.49 -12.65 -20.35
CA THR A 53 -17.54 -12.08 -19.00
C THR A 53 -18.90 -11.49 -18.65
N LEU A 54 -19.55 -10.73 -19.55
CA LEU A 54 -20.83 -10.09 -19.25
C LEU A 54 -21.92 -11.14 -18.98
N LYS A 55 -21.92 -12.21 -19.77
CA LYS A 55 -22.82 -13.36 -19.58
C LYS A 55 -22.57 -14.09 -18.27
N ALA A 56 -21.32 -14.15 -17.80
CA ALA A 56 -20.97 -14.76 -16.52
C ALA A 56 -21.42 -13.89 -15.33
N LEU A 57 -21.17 -12.58 -15.40
CA LEU A 57 -21.66 -11.59 -14.41
C LEU A 57 -23.18 -11.57 -14.34
N GLU A 58 -23.86 -11.54 -15.49
CA GLU A 58 -25.31 -11.61 -15.55
C GLU A 58 -25.83 -12.91 -14.95
N LYS A 59 -25.21 -14.05 -15.26
CA LYS A 59 -25.60 -15.34 -14.68
C LYS A 59 -25.43 -15.34 -13.17
N HIS A 60 -24.29 -14.83 -12.66
CA HIS A 60 -24.00 -14.75 -11.23
C HIS A 60 -25.03 -13.85 -10.52
N PHE A 61 -25.16 -12.58 -10.89
CA PHE A 61 -26.05 -11.64 -10.19
C PHE A 61 -27.54 -11.93 -10.39
N LYS A 62 -27.94 -12.61 -11.48
CA LYS A 62 -29.31 -13.12 -11.64
C LYS A 62 -29.59 -14.31 -10.71
N ALA A 63 -28.59 -15.16 -10.45
CA ALA A 63 -28.70 -16.32 -9.57
C ALA A 63 -28.55 -15.97 -8.08
N SER A 64 -27.76 -14.96 -7.72
CA SER A 64 -27.43 -14.61 -6.33
C SER A 64 -28.39 -13.62 -5.65
N GLU A 65 -29.59 -13.40 -6.20
CA GLU A 65 -30.56 -12.38 -5.76
C GLU A 65 -30.03 -10.92 -5.79
N GLN A 66 -28.83 -10.69 -6.32
CA GLN A 66 -28.17 -9.39 -6.41
C GLN A 66 -28.46 -8.67 -7.74
N LYS A 67 -29.67 -8.83 -8.28
CA LYS A 67 -30.08 -8.25 -9.58
C LYS A 67 -29.92 -6.74 -9.67
N PHE A 68 -30.00 -6.03 -8.54
CA PHE A 68 -29.81 -4.58 -8.47
C PHE A 68 -28.42 -4.13 -8.95
N VAL A 69 -27.39 -4.99 -8.85
CA VAL A 69 -26.03 -4.66 -9.27
C VAL A 69 -26.00 -4.33 -10.76
N LEU A 70 -26.68 -5.12 -11.59
CA LEU A 70 -26.77 -4.93 -13.04
C LEU A 70 -27.50 -3.63 -13.44
N GLN A 71 -28.31 -3.07 -12.54
CA GLN A 71 -29.07 -1.84 -12.76
C GLN A 71 -28.36 -0.61 -12.20
N THR A 72 -27.61 -0.77 -11.11
CA THR A 72 -27.04 0.35 -10.35
C THR A 72 -25.60 0.64 -10.77
N PHE A 73 -24.84 -0.37 -11.18
CA PHE A 73 -23.43 -0.22 -11.52
C PHE A 73 -23.23 0.14 -13.01
N PRO A 74 -22.34 1.09 -13.33
CA PRO A 74 -22.07 1.48 -14.70
C PRO A 74 -21.37 0.35 -15.46
N GLU A 75 -21.62 0.27 -16.76
CA GLU A 75 -21.05 -0.78 -17.63
C GLU A 75 -19.52 -0.84 -17.59
N VAL A 76 -18.84 0.28 -17.30
CA VAL A 76 -17.38 0.32 -17.17
C VAL A 76 -16.90 -0.65 -16.08
N LEU A 77 -17.62 -0.78 -14.96
CA LEU A 77 -17.26 -1.71 -13.89
C LEU A 77 -17.64 -3.17 -14.22
N LEU A 78 -18.65 -3.36 -15.08
CA LEU A 78 -19.12 -4.68 -15.51
C LEU A 78 -18.30 -5.25 -16.67
N LYS A 79 -17.72 -4.39 -17.51
CA LYS A 79 -16.96 -4.79 -18.71
C LYS A 79 -15.45 -4.76 -18.48
N LYS A 80 -14.95 -3.91 -17.58
CA LYS A 80 -13.50 -3.72 -17.37
C LYS A 80 -12.93 -4.88 -16.56
N ARG A 81 -12.25 -5.77 -17.27
CA ARG A 81 -11.31 -6.74 -16.72
C ARG A 81 -9.96 -6.07 -16.52
N THR A 82 -9.76 -5.45 -15.35
CA THR A 82 -8.45 -4.92 -14.96
C THR A 82 -7.67 -6.02 -14.24
N ARG A 83 -6.37 -6.18 -14.55
CA ARG A 83 -5.52 -7.17 -13.86
C ARG A 83 -5.45 -6.87 -12.36
N LEU A 84 -5.33 -5.58 -12.01
CA LEU A 84 -5.34 -5.06 -10.64
C LEU A 84 -6.03 -3.68 -10.67
N PRO A 85 -7.33 -3.58 -10.33
CA PRO A 85 -8.00 -2.29 -10.21
C PRO A 85 -7.60 -1.58 -8.91
N ASN A 86 -7.27 -0.29 -8.97
CA ASN A 86 -6.83 0.47 -7.78
C ASN A 86 -7.86 0.47 -6.63
N GLY A 87 -9.15 0.45 -6.97
CA GLY A 87 -10.24 0.38 -6.02
C GLY A 87 -11.30 -0.64 -6.44
N PHE A 88 -12.02 -1.16 -5.46
CA PHE A 88 -13.18 -2.02 -5.66
C PHE A 88 -14.43 -1.43 -4.99
N TYR A 89 -15.58 -1.88 -5.46
CA TYR A 89 -16.89 -1.54 -4.94
C TYR A 89 -17.58 -2.79 -4.43
N LEU A 90 -18.19 -2.71 -3.25
CA LEU A 90 -18.91 -3.81 -2.64
C LEU A 90 -20.28 -4.03 -3.32
N THR A 91 -20.58 -5.27 -3.68
CA THR A 91 -21.85 -5.64 -4.34
C THR A 91 -22.75 -6.53 -3.47
N ASN A 92 -22.17 -7.24 -2.50
CA ASN A 92 -22.90 -8.17 -1.66
C ASN A 92 -23.41 -7.52 -0.37
N LYS A 93 -24.74 -7.51 -0.18
CA LYS A 93 -25.39 -6.94 1.02
C LYS A 93 -25.06 -7.69 2.31
N LYS A 94 -24.94 -9.02 2.26
CA LYS A 94 -24.57 -9.83 3.44
C LYS A 94 -23.15 -9.53 3.86
N MET A 95 -22.24 -9.40 2.90
CA MET A 95 -20.87 -9.00 3.18
C MET A 95 -20.78 -7.57 3.73
N ALA A 96 -21.57 -6.63 3.19
CA ALA A 96 -21.67 -5.27 3.72
C ALA A 96 -22.11 -5.24 5.19
N ARG A 97 -23.02 -6.14 5.58
CA ARG A 97 -23.43 -6.33 6.97
C ARG A 97 -22.26 -6.78 7.85
N VAL A 98 -21.57 -7.85 7.46
CA VAL A 98 -20.43 -8.36 8.24
C VAL A 98 -19.33 -7.31 8.42
N ILE A 99 -19.04 -6.55 7.35
CA ILE A 99 -18.09 -5.44 7.40
C ILE A 99 -18.55 -4.33 8.35
N ALA A 100 -19.85 -3.97 8.31
CA ALA A 100 -20.39 -2.97 9.21
C ALA A 100 -20.30 -3.42 10.68
N ASP A 101 -20.60 -4.69 10.96
CA ASP A 101 -20.53 -5.23 12.31
C ASP A 101 -19.10 -5.12 12.88
N GLU A 102 -18.06 -5.42 12.07
CA GLU A 102 -16.65 -5.21 12.45
C GLU A 102 -16.26 -3.73 12.58
N LEU A 103 -16.77 -2.85 11.71
CA LEU A 103 -16.49 -1.41 11.77
C LEU A 103 -17.13 -0.70 12.96
N ILE A 104 -18.28 -1.17 13.41
CA ILE A 104 -19.05 -0.58 14.51
C ILE A 104 -18.63 -1.19 15.84
N LYS A 105 -18.04 -2.38 15.83
CA LYS A 105 -17.49 -3.03 17.02
C LYS A 105 -16.53 -2.08 17.75
N ASP A 106 -16.86 -1.72 18.97
CA ASP A 106 -16.06 -0.84 19.83
C ASP A 106 -15.81 0.56 19.24
N ILE A 107 -16.63 1.05 18.31
CA ILE A 107 -16.50 2.41 17.78
C ILE A 107 -16.89 3.45 18.85
N ARG A 108 -16.09 4.50 18.99
CA ARG A 108 -16.36 5.61 19.91
C ARG A 108 -17.22 6.67 19.22
N PRO A 109 -18.11 7.39 19.93
CA PRO A 109 -19.02 8.37 19.32
C PRO A 109 -18.29 9.48 18.53
N GLU A 110 -17.14 9.90 19.01
CA GLU A 110 -16.28 10.95 18.42
C GLU A 110 -15.42 10.47 17.23
N GLN A 111 -15.30 9.16 16.99
CA GLN A 111 -14.50 8.65 15.87
C GLN A 111 -15.19 8.92 14.53
N SER A 112 -14.46 9.51 13.58
CA SER A 112 -14.96 9.72 12.21
C SER A 112 -14.92 8.41 11.40
N LEU A 113 -15.94 8.18 10.57
CA LEU A 113 -16.00 7.08 9.60
C LEU A 113 -15.62 7.60 8.20
N LEU A 114 -14.68 6.96 7.54
CA LEU A 114 -14.21 7.29 6.20
C LEU A 114 -14.50 6.11 5.27
N GLU A 115 -15.33 6.30 4.24
CA GLU A 115 -15.67 5.25 3.27
C GLU A 115 -15.06 5.55 1.90
N MET A 116 -14.17 4.68 1.44
CA MET A 116 -13.57 4.73 0.11
C MET A 116 -14.46 4.00 -0.89
N ASN A 117 -14.75 4.64 -2.03
CA ASN A 117 -15.51 4.05 -3.15
C ASN A 117 -16.85 3.43 -2.69
N PRO A 118 -17.74 4.20 -2.03
CA PRO A 118 -19.01 3.71 -1.49
C PRO A 118 -19.95 3.12 -2.57
N GLY A 119 -19.81 3.54 -3.82
CA GLY A 119 -20.56 3.00 -4.96
C GLY A 119 -22.07 3.15 -4.78
N ALA A 120 -22.78 2.02 -4.85
CA ALA A 120 -24.23 1.97 -4.63
C ALA A 120 -24.67 2.30 -3.17
N GLY A 121 -23.71 2.56 -2.27
CA GLY A 121 -23.94 2.94 -0.88
C GLY A 121 -24.49 1.80 -0.03
N LEU A 122 -24.06 0.56 -0.29
CA LEU A 122 -24.54 -0.61 0.47
C LEU A 122 -24.11 -0.54 1.93
N LEU A 123 -22.82 -0.30 2.17
CA LEU A 123 -22.28 -0.12 3.50
C LEU A 123 -22.71 1.22 4.08
N THR A 124 -22.64 2.31 3.31
CA THR A 124 -23.14 3.64 3.69
C THR A 124 -24.53 3.60 4.33
N LYS A 125 -25.49 2.88 3.72
CA LYS A 125 -26.87 2.75 4.26
C LYS A 125 -26.92 2.07 5.62
N ILE A 126 -26.04 1.11 5.87
CA ILE A 126 -25.96 0.39 7.14
C ILE A 126 -25.36 1.33 8.20
N LEU A 127 -24.24 1.98 7.89
CA LEU A 127 -23.56 2.91 8.80
C LEU A 127 -24.46 4.07 9.21
N LEU A 128 -25.21 4.65 8.28
CA LEU A 128 -26.18 5.72 8.57
C LEU A 128 -27.29 5.30 9.53
N LYS A 129 -27.69 4.02 9.49
CA LYS A 129 -28.76 3.50 10.33
C LYS A 129 -28.29 3.15 11.75
N GLU A 130 -27.03 2.75 11.90
CA GLU A 130 -26.55 2.06 13.11
C GLU A 130 -25.50 2.83 13.90
N THR A 131 -25.04 3.96 13.36
CA THR A 131 -24.07 4.84 14.03
C THR A 131 -24.56 6.27 13.94
N GLU A 132 -24.16 7.13 14.87
CA GLU A 132 -24.33 8.59 14.79
C GLU A 132 -23.03 9.32 14.39
N ASN A 133 -21.94 8.57 14.19
CA ASN A 133 -20.63 9.07 13.83
C ASN A 133 -20.64 9.92 12.54
N ASP A 134 -19.73 10.88 12.49
CA ASP A 134 -19.45 11.68 11.30
C ASP A 134 -18.99 10.76 10.16
N LEU A 135 -19.54 10.96 8.95
CA LEU A 135 -19.31 10.07 7.81
C LEU A 135 -18.78 10.83 6.60
N PHE A 136 -17.59 10.43 6.14
CA PHE A 136 -16.88 11.06 5.02
C PHE A 136 -16.78 10.07 3.85
N LEU A 137 -17.46 10.39 2.75
CA LEU A 137 -17.55 9.53 1.57
C LEU A 137 -16.62 10.02 0.46
N TYR A 138 -15.76 9.15 -0.05
CA TYR A 138 -14.81 9.45 -1.14
C TYR A 138 -15.18 8.64 -2.38
N GLU A 139 -15.90 9.26 -3.32
CA GLU A 139 -16.46 8.60 -4.50
C GLU A 139 -15.95 9.26 -5.80
N PRO A 140 -15.00 8.62 -6.52
CA PRO A 140 -14.47 9.16 -7.76
C PRO A 140 -15.39 8.97 -8.97
N LEU A 141 -16.37 8.06 -8.93
CA LEU A 141 -17.32 7.85 -10.03
C LEU A 141 -18.60 8.66 -9.82
N GLU A 142 -18.73 9.74 -10.59
CA GLU A 142 -19.89 10.64 -10.56
C GLU A 142 -21.24 9.93 -10.78
N HIS A 143 -21.24 8.77 -11.46
CA HIS A 143 -22.42 7.93 -11.65
C HIS A 143 -23.14 7.60 -10.33
N PHE A 144 -22.41 7.42 -9.23
CA PHE A 144 -22.97 7.08 -7.93
C PHE A 144 -23.42 8.30 -7.11
N HIS A 145 -22.98 9.51 -7.47
CA HIS A 145 -23.25 10.72 -6.69
C HIS A 145 -24.74 11.04 -6.51
N PRO A 146 -25.64 10.88 -7.50
CA PRO A 146 -27.06 11.18 -7.30
C PRO A 146 -27.68 10.34 -6.18
N ALA A 147 -27.35 9.04 -6.13
CA ALA A 147 -27.86 8.14 -5.09
C ALA A 147 -27.29 8.49 -3.71
N LEU A 148 -25.98 8.74 -3.63
CA LEU A 148 -25.32 9.11 -2.38
C LEU A 148 -25.81 10.47 -1.86
N LYS A 149 -25.96 11.47 -2.73
CA LYS A 149 -26.54 12.79 -2.36
C LYS A 149 -27.97 12.66 -1.87
N SER A 150 -28.76 11.74 -2.44
CA SER A 150 -30.11 11.46 -1.96
C SER A 150 -30.10 10.88 -0.54
N LEU A 151 -29.18 9.94 -0.25
CA LEU A 151 -28.99 9.37 1.08
C LEU A 151 -28.52 10.40 2.11
N ILE A 152 -27.64 11.32 1.71
CA ILE A 152 -27.19 12.42 2.59
C ILE A 152 -28.35 13.36 2.92
N LYS A 153 -29.14 13.74 1.92
CA LYS A 153 -30.30 14.62 2.11
C LYS A 153 -31.38 14.03 3.02
N SER A 154 -31.46 12.71 3.14
CA SER A 154 -32.41 12.07 4.04
C SER A 154 -31.96 12.05 5.51
N HIS A 155 -30.76 12.54 5.82
CA HIS A 155 -30.21 12.62 7.18
C HIS A 155 -29.60 14.03 7.42
N PRO A 156 -30.42 15.10 7.37
CA PRO A 156 -29.93 16.49 7.44
C PRO A 156 -29.28 16.86 8.79
N GLU A 157 -29.58 16.14 9.86
CA GLU A 157 -29.00 16.29 11.20
C GLU A 157 -27.58 15.73 11.32
N ARG A 158 -27.13 14.92 10.35
CA ARG A 158 -25.85 14.22 10.40
C ARG A 158 -24.75 15.01 9.69
N ASN A 159 -23.55 14.99 10.26
CA ASN A 159 -22.37 15.51 9.59
C ASN A 159 -21.86 14.47 8.56
N ILE A 160 -22.36 14.57 7.33
CA ILE A 160 -21.99 13.68 6.23
C ILE A 160 -21.44 14.51 5.07
N SER A 161 -20.29 14.10 4.53
CA SER A 161 -19.69 14.74 3.36
C SER A 161 -19.50 13.76 2.21
N LEU A 162 -19.59 14.27 0.98
CA LEU A 162 -19.30 13.54 -0.24
C LEU A 162 -18.25 14.30 -1.05
N SER A 163 -17.10 13.68 -1.22
CA SER A 163 -15.98 14.21 -2.00
C SER A 163 -15.81 13.44 -3.30
N ASN A 164 -15.67 14.15 -4.42
CA ASN A 164 -15.32 13.58 -5.73
C ASN A 164 -13.80 13.36 -5.82
N LYS A 165 -13.27 12.43 -5.02
CA LYS A 165 -11.84 12.10 -4.94
C LYS A 165 -11.66 10.60 -4.71
N ASP A 166 -10.55 10.06 -5.20
CA ASP A 166 -10.12 8.69 -4.91
C ASP A 166 -9.09 8.69 -3.78
N PHE A 167 -9.50 8.25 -2.59
CA PHE A 167 -8.63 8.20 -1.41
C PHE A 167 -7.44 7.25 -1.61
N SER A 168 -7.56 6.22 -2.45
CA SER A 168 -6.46 5.26 -2.71
C SER A 168 -5.28 5.90 -3.43
N THR A 169 -5.48 7.07 -4.06
CA THR A 169 -4.45 7.81 -4.81
C THR A 169 -3.66 8.79 -3.94
N ILE A 170 -3.73 8.67 -2.62
CA ILE A 170 -3.08 9.61 -1.68
C ILE A 170 -1.57 9.74 -1.92
N SER A 171 -0.89 8.68 -2.35
CA SER A 171 0.55 8.71 -2.69
C SER A 171 0.83 9.67 -3.85
N TYR A 172 -0.04 9.65 -4.87
CA TYR A 172 0.02 10.57 -5.98
C TYR A 172 -0.37 11.99 -5.55
N MET A 173 -1.38 12.16 -4.70
CA MET A 173 -1.73 13.48 -4.16
C MET A 173 -0.56 14.10 -3.39
N ALA A 174 0.12 13.32 -2.55
CA ALA A 174 1.29 13.76 -1.79
C ALA A 174 2.44 14.19 -2.70
N LEU A 175 2.65 13.46 -3.80
CA LEU A 175 3.63 13.83 -4.83
C LEU A 175 3.27 15.20 -5.45
N VAL A 176 2.05 15.34 -5.95
CA VAL A 176 1.63 16.55 -6.67
C VAL A 176 1.65 17.75 -5.74
N ASP A 177 1.16 17.60 -4.50
CA ASP A 177 1.20 18.67 -3.48
C ASP A 177 2.63 19.16 -3.20
N LYS A 178 3.65 18.29 -3.27
CA LYS A 178 5.06 18.71 -3.15
C LYS A 178 5.56 19.48 -4.37
N ILE A 179 5.09 19.14 -5.56
CA ILE A 179 5.52 19.78 -6.82
C ILE A 179 4.90 21.17 -6.96
N ASP A 180 3.61 21.31 -6.63
CA ASP A 180 2.86 22.55 -6.87
C ASP A 180 2.48 23.33 -5.60
N GLY A 181 2.91 22.88 -4.42
CA GLY A 181 2.56 23.48 -3.14
C GLY A 181 1.08 23.29 -2.77
N GLY A 182 0.43 22.27 -3.33
CA GLY A 182 -0.98 21.97 -3.13
C GLY A 182 -1.33 21.50 -1.72
N ASN A 183 -2.62 21.40 -1.46
CA ASN A 183 -3.20 21.01 -0.18
C ASN A 183 -4.23 19.87 -0.33
N ARG A 184 -4.11 19.04 -1.37
CA ARG A 184 -5.11 18.04 -1.76
C ARG A 184 -5.43 17.07 -0.62
N ILE A 185 -4.40 16.66 0.15
CA ILE A 185 -4.57 15.75 1.29
C ILE A 185 -5.25 16.46 2.47
N SER A 186 -4.87 17.70 2.78
CA SER A 186 -5.55 18.48 3.82
C SER A 186 -7.02 18.71 3.48
N GLU A 187 -7.33 18.94 2.20
CA GLU A 187 -8.71 19.03 1.72
C GLU A 187 -9.42 17.67 1.66
N LEU A 188 -8.69 16.56 1.57
CA LEU A 188 -9.26 15.21 1.65
C LEU A 188 -9.75 14.94 3.07
N LEU A 189 -8.96 15.33 4.09
CA LEU A 189 -9.26 15.11 5.51
C LEU A 189 -10.01 16.26 6.16
N LYS A 190 -10.59 17.16 5.36
CA LYS A 190 -11.30 18.32 5.87
C LYS A 190 -12.54 17.90 6.64
N GLY A 191 -12.64 18.35 7.89
CA GLY A 191 -13.74 18.00 8.80
C GLY A 191 -13.46 16.77 9.66
N VAL A 192 -12.47 15.95 9.33
CA VAL A 192 -12.02 14.87 10.21
C VAL A 192 -11.39 15.50 11.45
N GLN A 193 -11.84 15.07 12.63
CA GLN A 193 -11.33 15.56 13.91
C GLN A 193 -9.83 15.32 13.99
N ARG A 194 -9.04 16.32 14.42
CA ARG A 194 -7.59 16.15 14.59
C ARG A 194 -7.22 15.82 16.03
N THR A 195 -6.28 14.90 16.22
CA THR A 195 -5.77 14.51 17.53
C THR A 195 -4.27 14.23 17.48
N ASP A 196 -3.59 14.34 18.61
CA ASP A 196 -2.19 13.94 18.72
C ASP A 196 -2.01 12.44 18.48
N TYR A 197 -0.88 12.05 17.89
CA TYR A 197 -0.61 10.67 17.50
C TYR A 197 -0.72 9.68 18.67
N VAL A 198 -0.25 10.06 19.85
CA VAL A 198 -0.25 9.20 21.04
C VAL A 198 -1.65 8.96 21.61
N ASN A 199 -2.65 9.72 21.18
CA ASN A 199 -4.03 9.51 21.62
C ASN A 199 -4.66 8.33 20.87
N GLU A 200 -5.81 7.90 21.36
CA GLU A 200 -6.63 6.86 20.72
C GLU A 200 -7.02 7.22 19.28
N PRO A 201 -7.17 6.25 18.37
CA PRO A 201 -7.43 6.52 16.96
C PRO A 201 -8.68 7.39 16.73
N ASN A 202 -8.58 8.49 16.00
CA ASN A 202 -9.66 9.45 15.79
C ASN A 202 -10.57 9.12 14.60
N ALA A 203 -10.21 8.13 13.81
CA ALA A 203 -10.88 7.79 12.57
C ALA A 203 -10.81 6.30 12.27
N ARG A 204 -11.85 5.78 11.61
CA ARG A 204 -11.83 4.46 10.96
C ARG A 204 -12.08 4.63 9.47
N LEU A 205 -11.15 4.11 8.67
CA LEU A 205 -11.25 4.10 7.23
C LEU A 205 -11.58 2.70 6.74
N PHE A 206 -12.61 2.61 5.89
CA PHE A 206 -12.97 1.41 5.18
C PHE A 206 -12.77 1.57 3.67
N GLY A 207 -12.24 0.53 3.03
CA GLY A 207 -12.14 0.50 1.58
C GLY A 207 -11.62 -0.82 1.05
N ALA A 208 -11.85 -1.06 -0.25
CA ALA A 208 -11.25 -2.17 -0.97
C ALA A 208 -10.24 -1.65 -2.00
N THR A 209 -9.00 -2.14 -1.95
CA THR A 209 -7.92 -1.67 -2.82
C THR A 209 -6.93 -2.78 -3.16
N SER A 210 -6.32 -2.72 -4.34
CA SER A 210 -5.13 -3.52 -4.68
C SER A 210 -3.87 -2.67 -4.87
N SER A 211 -3.85 -1.46 -4.31
CA SER A 211 -2.70 -0.55 -4.45
C SER A 211 -1.71 -0.77 -3.32
N ILE A 212 -0.55 -1.33 -3.64
CA ILE A 212 0.58 -1.39 -2.70
C ILE A 212 1.14 0.02 -2.44
N SER A 213 1.08 0.91 -3.44
CA SER A 213 1.49 2.31 -3.33
C SER A 213 0.66 3.07 -2.28
N PHE A 214 -0.64 2.74 -2.13
CA PHE A 214 -1.48 3.27 -1.06
C PHE A 214 -0.94 2.85 0.32
N ILE A 215 -0.63 1.56 0.51
CA ILE A 215 -0.05 1.05 1.77
C ILE A 215 1.30 1.73 2.07
N ASN A 216 2.15 1.89 1.06
CA ASN A 216 3.41 2.63 1.20
C ASN A 216 3.18 4.10 1.62
N ALA A 217 2.12 4.75 1.15
CA ALA A 217 1.79 6.08 1.62
C ALA A 217 1.30 6.10 3.07
N LEU A 218 0.60 5.07 3.54
CA LEU A 218 0.24 4.94 4.96
C LEU A 218 1.49 4.74 5.83
N ILE A 219 2.44 3.91 5.40
CA ILE A 219 3.74 3.72 6.07
C ILE A 219 4.51 5.05 6.14
N ASN A 220 4.66 5.73 5.01
CA ASN A 220 5.34 7.01 4.93
C ASN A 220 4.64 8.10 5.76
N SER A 221 3.31 8.08 5.83
CA SER A 221 2.51 8.98 6.66
C SER A 221 2.92 8.90 8.13
N VAL A 222 3.18 7.70 8.64
CA VAL A 222 3.67 7.49 10.03
C VAL A 222 5.12 7.97 10.17
N ILE A 223 6.01 7.56 9.27
CA ILE A 223 7.45 7.87 9.35
C ILE A 223 7.72 9.37 9.29
N PHE A 224 7.07 10.06 8.35
CA PHE A 224 7.28 11.49 8.11
C PHE A 224 6.26 12.36 8.83
N GLN A 225 5.40 11.77 9.66
CA GLN A 225 4.38 12.44 10.47
C GLN A 225 3.58 13.48 9.68
N ASN A 226 3.16 13.09 8.47
CA ASN A 226 2.43 13.95 7.54
C ASN A 226 1.20 13.22 6.99
N SER A 227 0.57 13.76 5.95
CA SER A 227 -0.53 13.10 5.23
C SER A 227 -1.71 12.74 6.17
N VAL A 228 -2.16 11.48 6.19
CA VAL A 228 -3.27 10.98 7.03
C VAL A 228 -2.95 11.10 8.52
N THR A 229 -1.70 10.82 8.88
CA THR A 229 -1.24 10.81 10.26
C THR A 229 -1.17 12.21 10.85
N ALA A 230 -1.12 13.26 10.02
CA ALA A 230 -1.24 14.65 10.47
C ALA A 230 -2.61 14.98 11.10
N ALA A 231 -3.63 14.15 10.87
CA ALA A 231 -4.92 14.25 11.55
C ALA A 231 -5.01 13.39 12.83
N GLY A 232 -4.01 12.55 13.12
CA GLY A 232 -4.06 11.55 14.19
C GLY A 232 -3.97 10.12 13.65
N ARG A 233 -4.17 9.13 14.51
CA ARG A 233 -4.13 7.71 14.11
C ARG A 233 -5.48 7.28 13.53
N CYS A 234 -5.45 6.72 12.33
CA CYS A 234 -6.62 6.12 11.69
C CYS A 234 -6.50 4.59 11.77
N GLU A 235 -7.59 3.91 12.14
CA GLU A 235 -7.71 2.46 11.97
C GLU A 235 -8.14 2.18 10.53
N TYR A 236 -7.53 1.19 9.90
CA TYR A 236 -7.78 0.84 8.50
C TYR A 236 -8.42 -0.55 8.42
N PHE A 237 -9.66 -0.60 7.96
CA PHE A 237 -10.38 -1.82 7.64
C PHE A 237 -10.36 -1.99 6.11
N LEU A 238 -9.39 -2.75 5.62
CA LEU A 238 -9.12 -2.84 4.20
C LEU A 238 -9.44 -4.22 3.65
N ILE A 239 -10.08 -4.25 2.49
CA ILE A 239 -10.19 -5.45 1.67
C ILE A 239 -9.08 -5.42 0.63
N ILE A 240 -8.10 -6.30 0.78
CA ILE A 240 -6.91 -6.36 -0.09
C ILE A 240 -6.69 -7.76 -0.68
N PRO A 241 -6.00 -7.88 -1.83
CA PRO A 241 -5.61 -9.17 -2.35
C PRO A 241 -4.70 -9.95 -1.38
N PRO A 242 -4.77 -11.29 -1.35
CA PRO A 242 -3.94 -12.13 -0.49
C PRO A 242 -2.44 -11.86 -0.61
N TRP A 243 -1.94 -11.66 -1.84
CA TRP A 243 -0.52 -11.41 -2.08
C TRP A 243 -0.02 -10.11 -1.44
N ILE A 244 -0.88 -9.08 -1.35
CA ILE A 244 -0.52 -7.83 -0.64
C ILE A 244 -0.36 -8.13 0.83
N PHE A 245 -1.36 -8.75 1.45
CA PHE A 245 -1.30 -9.07 2.88
C PHE A 245 -0.09 -9.93 3.23
N ILE A 246 0.15 -11.01 2.47
CA ILE A 246 1.31 -11.88 2.64
C ILE A 246 2.62 -11.07 2.54
N THR A 247 2.72 -10.14 1.58
CA THR A 247 3.92 -9.30 1.44
C THR A 247 4.12 -8.39 2.65
N LEU A 248 3.05 -7.90 3.27
CA LEU A 248 3.11 -7.01 4.43
C LEU A 248 3.48 -7.78 5.71
N THR A 249 3.02 -9.02 5.85
CA THR A 249 3.06 -9.74 7.14
C THR A 249 3.94 -10.99 7.12
N CYS A 250 4.67 -11.28 6.04
CA CYS A 250 5.54 -12.45 6.00
C CYS A 250 6.81 -12.30 6.84
N SER A 251 7.48 -13.43 7.08
CA SER A 251 8.86 -13.53 7.53
C SER A 251 9.77 -14.03 6.39
N ASN A 252 11.04 -14.24 6.72
CA ASN A 252 12.02 -14.91 5.87
C ASN A 252 11.58 -16.31 5.35
N GLU A 253 10.61 -16.96 6.00
CA GLU A 253 10.03 -18.24 5.57
C GLU A 253 9.31 -18.15 4.20
N ALA A 254 8.72 -17.00 3.88
CA ALA A 254 8.15 -16.74 2.55
C ALA A 254 9.24 -16.57 1.47
N GLY A 255 10.50 -16.55 1.90
CA GLY A 255 11.65 -16.28 1.08
C GLY A 255 11.88 -14.78 0.90
N TYR A 256 13.14 -14.44 0.71
CA TYR A 256 13.60 -13.06 0.54
C TYR A 256 12.92 -12.35 -0.64
N MET A 257 12.41 -13.05 -1.65
CA MET A 257 11.70 -12.38 -2.76
C MET A 257 10.51 -11.56 -2.29
N VAL A 258 9.82 -12.04 -1.25
CA VAL A 258 8.60 -11.42 -0.70
C VAL A 258 8.91 -10.65 0.57
N TYR A 259 9.79 -11.16 1.44
CA TYR A 259 10.21 -10.47 2.65
C TYR A 259 11.15 -9.30 2.32
N ARG A 260 10.61 -8.07 2.38
CA ARG A 260 11.24 -6.84 1.89
C ARG A 260 11.09 -5.69 2.90
N THR A 261 11.63 -4.54 2.52
CA THR A 261 11.48 -3.26 3.24
C THR A 261 10.06 -3.01 3.71
N ILE A 262 9.07 -3.18 2.84
CA ILE A 262 7.66 -2.93 3.18
C ILE A 262 7.14 -3.90 4.25
N SER A 263 7.56 -5.17 4.24
CA SER A 263 7.19 -6.17 5.23
C SER A 263 7.65 -5.74 6.63
N VAL A 264 8.92 -5.32 6.72
CA VAL A 264 9.53 -4.92 7.99
C VAL A 264 8.92 -3.63 8.51
N LEU A 265 8.82 -2.60 7.67
CA LEU A 265 8.25 -1.33 8.08
C LEU A 265 6.76 -1.45 8.46
N PHE A 266 5.97 -2.22 7.70
CA PHE A 266 4.56 -2.41 8.04
C PHE A 266 4.40 -3.08 9.41
N GLN A 267 5.12 -4.17 9.66
CA GLN A 267 5.02 -4.90 10.93
C GLN A 267 5.53 -4.08 12.14
N LEU A 268 6.53 -3.23 11.92
CA LEU A 268 7.04 -2.31 12.94
C LEU A 268 6.10 -1.14 13.23
N LEU A 269 5.41 -0.60 12.24
CA LEU A 269 4.64 0.64 12.38
C LEU A 269 3.16 0.40 12.65
N PHE A 270 2.63 -0.78 12.31
CA PHE A 270 1.22 -1.11 12.42
C PHE A 270 1.00 -2.33 13.30
N GLU A 271 -0.02 -2.25 14.15
CA GLU A 271 -0.74 -3.43 14.63
C GLU A 271 -1.64 -3.89 13.51
N TYR A 272 -1.70 -5.20 13.27
CA TYR A 272 -2.48 -5.73 12.15
C TYR A 272 -3.13 -7.07 12.51
N GLU A 273 -4.24 -7.35 11.83
CA GLU A 273 -5.04 -8.53 12.06
C GLU A 273 -5.72 -8.96 10.76
N PHE A 274 -5.68 -10.26 10.48
CA PHE A 274 -6.56 -10.88 9.50
C PHE A 274 -7.91 -11.16 10.15
N ILE A 275 -8.98 -10.62 9.56
CA ILE A 275 -10.35 -10.83 10.06
C ILE A 275 -10.97 -12.04 9.36
N GLN A 276 -11.11 -11.97 8.04
CA GLN A 276 -11.75 -13.05 7.27
C GLN A 276 -11.47 -12.97 5.76
N LYS A 277 -11.82 -14.04 5.04
CA LYS A 277 -11.87 -14.07 3.58
C LYS A 277 -13.18 -13.46 3.07
N VAL A 278 -13.08 -12.67 2.02
CA VAL A 278 -14.18 -12.08 1.25
C VAL A 278 -14.14 -12.67 -0.16
N SER A 279 -15.28 -13.12 -0.69
CA SER A 279 -15.31 -13.61 -2.06
C SER A 279 -14.95 -12.50 -3.06
N SER A 280 -14.05 -12.76 -3.99
CA SER A 280 -13.72 -11.80 -5.06
C SER A 280 -14.92 -11.49 -5.96
N GLU A 281 -15.94 -12.37 -5.97
CA GLU A 281 -17.19 -12.13 -6.71
C GLU A 281 -18.10 -11.07 -6.05
N ASP A 282 -17.92 -10.82 -4.74
CA ASP A 282 -18.66 -9.81 -3.96
C ASP A 282 -18.16 -8.37 -4.19
N LEU A 283 -17.18 -8.19 -5.07
CA LEU A 283 -16.52 -6.93 -5.37
C LEU A 283 -16.55 -6.64 -6.87
N LEU A 284 -16.59 -5.38 -7.25
CA LEU A 284 -16.40 -4.94 -8.65
C LEU A 284 -15.29 -3.91 -8.77
N PRO A 285 -14.52 -3.90 -9.87
CA PRO A 285 -14.64 -4.81 -11.01
C PRO A 285 -14.04 -6.20 -10.72
N TRP A 286 -14.58 -7.24 -11.36
CA TRP A 286 -14.00 -8.59 -11.25
C TRP A 286 -12.59 -8.63 -11.85
N GLN A 287 -11.67 -9.22 -11.09
CA GLN A 287 -10.30 -9.44 -11.54
C GLN A 287 -10.26 -10.45 -12.69
N VAL A 288 -9.23 -10.34 -13.53
CA VAL A 288 -9.02 -11.31 -14.60
C VAL A 288 -8.49 -12.60 -14.00
N GLU A 289 -9.17 -13.72 -14.26
CA GLU A 289 -8.64 -15.05 -13.96
C GLU A 289 -7.21 -15.17 -14.51
N VAL A 290 -6.25 -15.31 -13.61
CA VAL A 290 -4.84 -15.43 -13.93
C VAL A 290 -4.57 -16.86 -14.41
N LYS A 291 -4.96 -17.17 -15.65
CA LYS A 291 -4.94 -18.56 -16.15
C LYS A 291 -3.54 -19.14 -16.35
N LYS A 292 -2.50 -18.30 -16.49
CA LYS A 292 -1.10 -18.72 -16.69
C LYS A 292 -0.12 -17.58 -16.33
N MET A 293 0.32 -17.49 -15.08
CA MET A 293 1.59 -16.77 -14.81
C MET A 293 2.75 -17.70 -15.18
N PRO A 294 3.89 -17.16 -15.66
CA PRO A 294 5.11 -17.94 -15.78
C PRO A 294 5.47 -18.55 -14.42
N TYR A 295 6.12 -19.71 -14.44
CA TYR A 295 6.51 -20.55 -13.29
C TYR A 295 7.58 -19.88 -12.39
N ASN A 296 7.56 -18.55 -12.24
CA ASN A 296 8.46 -17.84 -11.33
C ASN A 296 7.95 -17.94 -9.88
N LYS A 297 8.87 -17.78 -8.92
CA LYS A 297 8.56 -17.93 -7.48
C LYS A 297 7.44 -16.97 -7.03
N MET A 298 7.36 -15.77 -7.62
CA MET A 298 6.30 -14.79 -7.37
C MET A 298 4.91 -15.24 -7.86
N GLY A 299 4.85 -15.97 -8.97
CA GLY A 299 3.60 -16.49 -9.54
C GLY A 299 2.82 -17.38 -8.58
N LYS A 300 3.50 -18.07 -7.65
CA LYS A 300 2.83 -18.88 -6.61
C LYS A 300 2.02 -18.00 -5.66
N PHE A 301 2.55 -16.86 -5.22
CA PHE A 301 1.87 -15.94 -4.31
C PHE A 301 0.64 -15.27 -4.95
N TYR A 302 0.74 -14.90 -6.23
CA TYR A 302 -0.40 -14.36 -6.98
C TYR A 302 -1.52 -15.37 -7.20
N LEU A 303 -1.25 -16.67 -7.10
CA LEU A 303 -2.23 -17.75 -7.26
C LEU A 303 -2.80 -18.24 -5.93
N MET A 304 -2.21 -17.87 -4.79
CA MET A 304 -2.73 -18.22 -3.48
C MET A 304 -4.05 -17.51 -3.23
N ASP A 305 -5.10 -18.28 -2.93
CA ASP A 305 -6.45 -17.78 -2.62
C ASP A 305 -6.99 -16.78 -3.66
N HIS A 306 -6.71 -17.03 -4.96
CA HIS A 306 -7.04 -16.10 -6.05
C HIS A 306 -8.54 -15.78 -6.23
N ASP A 307 -9.41 -16.61 -5.66
CA ASP A 307 -10.87 -16.45 -5.66
C ASP A 307 -11.37 -15.62 -4.46
N SER A 308 -10.46 -15.23 -3.58
CA SER A 308 -10.72 -14.54 -2.33
C SER A 308 -9.89 -13.26 -2.19
N MET A 309 -10.42 -12.33 -1.40
CA MET A 309 -9.75 -11.15 -0.88
C MET A 309 -9.73 -11.24 0.64
N TYR A 310 -8.84 -10.52 1.30
CA TYR A 310 -8.74 -10.52 2.76
C TYR A 310 -9.28 -9.22 3.33
N LEU A 311 -10.23 -9.33 4.25
CA LEU A 311 -10.57 -8.24 5.15
C LEU A 311 -9.56 -8.22 6.29
N ILE A 312 -8.85 -7.11 6.42
CA ILE A 312 -7.83 -6.91 7.44
C ILE A 312 -8.14 -5.65 8.25
N ARG A 313 -7.66 -5.63 9.49
CA ARG A 313 -7.54 -4.42 10.30
C ARG A 313 -6.07 -4.07 10.45
N ALA A 314 -5.73 -2.80 10.27
CA ALA A 314 -4.40 -2.28 10.53
C ALA A 314 -4.49 -0.92 11.24
N THR A 315 -3.70 -0.72 12.29
CA THR A 315 -3.73 0.52 13.10
C THR A 315 -2.30 0.95 13.40
N PRO A 316 -1.91 2.22 13.16
CA PRO A 316 -0.60 2.71 13.56
C PRO A 316 -0.37 2.48 15.06
N ARG A 317 0.79 1.92 15.42
CA ARG A 317 1.13 1.60 16.81
C ARG A 317 1.24 2.86 17.64
N GLN A 318 0.46 2.93 18.72
CA GLN A 318 0.47 4.06 19.64
C GLN A 318 1.86 4.28 20.28
N ASN A 319 2.52 3.19 20.65
CA ASN A 319 3.76 3.18 21.41
C ASN A 319 5.04 3.15 20.55
N ILE A 320 4.97 3.34 19.23
CA ILE A 320 6.17 3.32 18.38
C ILE A 320 7.24 4.33 18.85
N PHE A 321 6.83 5.47 19.40
CA PHE A 321 7.74 6.51 19.89
C PHE A 321 8.47 6.13 21.18
N GLU A 322 8.03 5.08 21.88
CA GLU A 322 8.75 4.51 23.04
C GLU A 322 9.99 3.73 22.57
N TYR A 323 9.94 3.15 21.37
CA TYR A 323 11.00 2.32 20.80
C TYR A 323 11.85 3.05 19.74
N CYS A 324 11.28 4.05 19.07
CA CYS A 324 11.98 4.88 18.10
C CYS A 324 11.44 6.30 18.16
N GLN A 325 12.24 7.21 18.73
CA GLN A 325 11.86 8.61 18.87
C GLN A 325 11.47 9.22 17.51
N PRO A 326 10.50 10.17 17.48
CA PRO A 326 10.07 10.90 16.28
C PRO A 326 11.19 11.26 15.29
N ASP A 327 12.26 11.88 15.79
CA ASP A 327 13.39 12.36 14.97
C ASP A 327 14.21 11.22 14.34
N ASN A 328 14.16 10.03 14.94
CA ASN A 328 14.89 8.85 14.49
C ASN A 328 14.09 7.99 13.50
N LEU A 329 12.79 8.22 13.31
CA LEU A 329 11.96 7.41 12.38
C LEU A 329 12.44 7.49 10.94
N THR A 330 12.93 8.65 10.50
CA THR A 330 13.50 8.82 9.16
C THR A 330 14.82 8.05 9.02
N SER A 331 15.62 7.99 10.09
CA SER A 331 16.84 7.18 10.16
C SER A 331 16.48 5.68 10.16
N LEU A 332 15.47 5.25 10.91
CA LEU A 332 14.98 3.86 10.90
C LEU A 332 14.50 3.46 9.51
N TRP A 333 13.67 4.29 8.88
CA TRP A 333 13.20 4.07 7.52
C TRP A 333 14.34 3.89 6.52
N HIS A 334 15.35 4.76 6.56
CA HIS A 334 16.50 4.66 5.66
C HIS A 334 17.35 3.42 5.97
N PHE A 335 17.58 3.13 7.24
CA PHE A 335 18.28 1.92 7.68
C PHE A 335 17.61 0.65 7.14
N ILE A 336 16.29 0.51 7.31
CA ILE A 336 15.54 -0.63 6.79
C ILE A 336 15.56 -0.64 5.26
N LYS A 337 15.30 0.51 4.61
CA LYS A 337 15.25 0.62 3.15
C LYS A 337 16.56 0.21 2.48
N GLN A 338 17.71 0.67 2.99
CA GLN A 338 19.01 0.33 2.41
C GLN A 338 19.36 -1.15 2.61
N ASN A 339 19.11 -1.66 3.80
CA ASN A 339 19.56 -2.99 4.19
C ASN A 339 18.64 -4.11 3.70
N PHE A 340 17.32 -3.90 3.69
CA PHE A 340 16.35 -4.91 3.24
C PHE A 340 16.12 -4.91 1.73
N ARG A 341 16.52 -3.87 1.00
CA ARG A 341 16.64 -3.95 -0.48
C ARG A 341 17.68 -5.00 -0.87
N ARG A 342 18.85 -4.94 -0.24
CA ARG A 342 19.95 -5.91 -0.42
C ARG A 342 20.01 -6.91 0.73
N ARG A 343 18.88 -7.53 1.06
CA ARG A 343 18.73 -8.39 2.25
C ARG A 343 19.69 -9.59 2.35
N LYS A 344 20.30 -10.02 1.24
CA LYS A 344 21.33 -11.07 1.23
C LYS A 344 22.69 -10.58 1.75
N ASN A 345 22.88 -9.28 1.90
CA ASN A 345 24.11 -8.74 2.46
C ASN A 345 24.24 -9.15 3.93
N CYS A 346 25.44 -9.58 4.30
CA CYS A 346 25.77 -9.82 5.70
C CYS A 346 25.68 -8.52 6.50
N ILE A 347 25.14 -8.60 7.71
CA ILE A 347 24.90 -7.45 8.59
C ILE A 347 26.21 -6.78 8.96
N ILE A 348 27.14 -7.52 9.57
CA ILE A 348 28.39 -6.97 10.11
C ILE A 348 29.21 -6.23 9.02
N PRO A 349 29.55 -6.84 7.87
CA PRO A 349 30.31 -6.14 6.83
C PRO A 349 29.58 -4.93 6.23
N THR A 350 28.25 -4.87 6.33
CA THR A 350 27.48 -3.73 5.83
C THR A 350 27.48 -2.59 6.83
N LEU A 351 27.29 -2.87 8.12
CA LEU A 351 27.35 -1.85 9.17
C LEU A 351 28.76 -1.29 9.35
N GLU A 352 29.81 -2.08 9.15
CA GLU A 352 31.20 -1.59 9.21
C GLU A 352 31.55 -0.57 8.11
N LYS A 353 30.79 -0.53 7.01
CA LYS A 353 30.94 0.52 5.99
C LYS A 353 30.43 1.88 6.49
N TRP A 354 29.51 1.87 7.44
CA TRP A 354 28.97 3.08 8.05
C TRP A 354 29.73 3.46 9.32
N ILE A 355 30.02 2.48 10.17
CA ILE A 355 30.75 2.64 11.43
C ILE A 355 31.85 1.57 11.51
N PRO A 356 33.10 1.90 11.11
CA PRO A 356 34.21 0.95 11.11
C PRO A 356 34.47 0.33 12.48
N GLY A 357 34.72 -0.98 12.52
CA GLY A 357 35.04 -1.70 13.75
C GLY A 357 33.86 -1.97 14.69
N CYS A 358 32.62 -1.78 14.23
CA CYS A 358 31.43 -2.09 15.04
C CYS A 358 31.15 -3.60 15.14
N GLY A 359 31.70 -4.43 14.24
CA GLY A 359 31.40 -5.87 14.14
C GLY A 359 31.56 -6.66 15.44
N PRO A 360 32.67 -6.55 16.18
CA PRO A 360 32.86 -7.26 17.44
C PRO A 360 31.77 -7.00 18.48
N ARG A 361 31.17 -5.81 18.50
CA ARG A 361 30.07 -5.46 19.43
C ARG A 361 28.81 -6.30 19.17
N LEU A 362 28.58 -6.66 17.90
CA LEU A 362 27.43 -7.44 17.47
C LEU A 362 27.63 -8.94 17.68
N ILE A 363 28.88 -9.42 17.64
CA ILE A 363 29.23 -10.83 17.86
C ILE A 363 29.27 -11.15 19.36
N ILE A 364 29.92 -10.29 20.15
CA ILE A 364 30.11 -10.48 21.61
C ILE A 364 28.90 -9.91 22.37
N ASN A 365 27.70 -10.17 21.87
CA ASN A 365 26.48 -9.77 22.57
C ASN A 365 26.05 -10.90 23.52
N GLU A 366 26.22 -10.69 24.82
CA GLU A 366 25.83 -11.66 25.85
C GLU A 366 24.31 -11.73 26.08
N LYS A 367 23.55 -10.83 25.46
CA LYS A 367 22.09 -10.78 25.60
C LYS A 367 21.42 -11.85 24.73
N SER A 368 20.51 -12.60 25.34
CA SER A 368 19.80 -13.70 24.69
C SER A 368 18.69 -13.21 23.75
N GLU A 369 18.36 -14.05 22.76
CA GLU A 369 17.14 -13.94 21.98
C GLU A 369 15.90 -13.96 22.89
N SER A 370 15.04 -12.95 22.74
CA SER A 370 13.75 -12.88 23.45
C SER A 370 12.66 -12.43 22.48
N PRO A 371 12.08 -13.38 21.72
CA PRO A 371 11.05 -13.07 20.75
C PRO A 371 9.85 -12.38 21.44
N PRO A 372 9.35 -11.26 20.91
CA PRO A 372 8.27 -10.54 21.55
C PRO A 372 6.97 -11.33 21.51
N GLU A 373 6.17 -11.14 22.55
CA GLU A 373 4.85 -11.76 22.71
C GLU A 373 3.89 -11.36 21.58
N LEU A 374 2.89 -12.20 21.33
CA LEU A 374 1.76 -11.86 20.46
C LEU A 374 0.96 -10.71 21.08
N ILE A 375 0.44 -9.80 20.24
CA ILE A 375 -0.51 -8.78 20.71
C ILE A 375 -1.81 -9.45 21.17
N ASN A 376 -2.26 -10.47 20.46
CA ASN A 376 -3.40 -11.30 20.85
C ASN A 376 -2.92 -12.72 21.19
N PRO A 377 -2.72 -13.05 22.49
CA PRO A 377 -2.30 -14.38 22.91
C PRO A 377 -3.32 -15.49 22.63
N GLN A 378 -4.60 -15.14 22.44
CA GLN A 378 -5.68 -16.08 22.17
C GLN A 378 -5.88 -16.34 20.67
N LEU A 379 -5.04 -15.75 19.82
CA LEU A 379 -5.15 -15.91 18.39
C LEU A 379 -4.93 -17.38 17.99
N ASP A 380 -5.90 -17.94 17.26
CA ASP A 380 -5.74 -19.23 16.61
C ASP A 380 -4.75 -19.07 15.44
N LEU A 381 -3.56 -19.64 15.58
CA LEU A 381 -2.52 -19.57 14.56
C LEU A 381 -2.88 -20.38 13.31
N ASP A 382 -3.72 -21.42 13.45
CA ASP A 382 -4.15 -22.24 12.32
C ASP A 382 -5.20 -21.53 11.45
N SER A 383 -5.87 -20.51 12.00
CA SER A 383 -6.82 -19.68 11.27
C SER A 383 -6.15 -18.58 10.43
N GLN A 384 -4.84 -18.36 10.60
CA GLN A 384 -4.10 -17.36 9.85
C GLN A 384 -3.83 -17.81 8.41
N PRO A 385 -3.80 -16.86 7.45
CA PRO A 385 -3.35 -17.18 6.10
C PRO A 385 -1.91 -17.71 6.10
N LYS A 386 -1.65 -18.71 5.26
CA LYS A 386 -0.31 -19.32 5.13
C LYS A 386 0.76 -18.25 4.83
N LEU A 387 1.96 -18.44 5.40
CA LEU A 387 3.12 -17.56 5.23
C LEU A 387 2.97 -16.15 5.84
N CYS A 388 1.87 -15.88 6.56
CA CYS A 388 1.68 -14.66 7.32
C CYS A 388 2.10 -14.90 8.78
N GLN A 389 2.81 -13.93 9.35
CA GLN A 389 3.17 -13.91 10.75
C GLN A 389 2.10 -13.17 11.56
N PRO A 390 1.74 -13.67 12.75
CA PRO A 390 0.84 -12.96 13.64
C PRO A 390 1.50 -11.67 14.15
N CYS A 391 0.67 -10.69 14.51
CA CYS A 391 1.17 -9.42 15.02
C CYS A 391 1.76 -9.57 16.43
N ARG A 392 2.98 -9.06 16.62
CA ARG A 392 3.73 -9.10 17.88
C ARG A 392 3.87 -7.72 18.50
N LYS A 393 4.12 -7.69 19.81
CA LYS A 393 4.54 -6.46 20.51
C LYS A 393 5.89 -5.99 19.95
N LEU A 394 6.17 -4.69 20.12
CA LEU A 394 7.47 -4.13 19.79
C LEU A 394 8.49 -4.44 20.89
N SER A 395 9.74 -4.61 20.49
CA SER A 395 10.87 -4.78 21.40
C SER A 395 12.17 -4.28 20.77
N ASN A 396 12.95 -3.53 21.54
CA ASN A 396 14.37 -3.21 21.25
C ASN A 396 15.32 -4.19 21.95
N GLU A 397 14.77 -5.28 22.50
CA GLU A 397 15.51 -6.27 23.26
C GLU A 397 15.43 -7.66 22.62
N ASP A 398 14.93 -7.78 21.39
CA ASP A 398 14.97 -9.01 20.62
C ASP A 398 16.35 -9.15 19.95
N PHE A 399 17.35 -9.48 20.76
CA PHE A 399 18.71 -9.70 20.28
C PHE A 399 18.80 -10.97 19.44
N ILE A 400 19.80 -11.06 18.57
CA ILE A 400 20.09 -12.27 17.80
C ILE A 400 21.57 -12.61 17.94
N ASN A 401 21.88 -13.89 18.07
CA ASN A 401 23.26 -14.38 18.05
C ASN A 401 23.83 -14.26 16.64
N MET A 402 24.47 -13.13 16.35
CA MET A 402 25.01 -12.83 15.03
C MET A 402 26.34 -13.52 14.77
N THR A 403 26.47 -14.04 13.56
CA THR A 403 27.75 -14.44 12.98
C THR A 403 28.10 -13.49 11.83
N ILE A 404 29.32 -13.58 11.32
CA ILE A 404 29.74 -12.84 10.12
C ILE A 404 28.92 -13.19 8.87
N PHE A 405 28.18 -14.29 8.90
CA PHE A 405 27.33 -14.76 7.79
C PHE A 405 25.87 -14.39 7.93
N THR A 406 25.44 -13.85 9.09
CA THR A 406 24.03 -13.47 9.30
C THR A 406 23.66 -12.34 8.34
N GLN A 407 22.57 -12.53 7.58
CA GLN A 407 22.10 -11.60 6.56
C GLN A 407 20.93 -10.77 7.08
N PHE A 408 20.71 -9.58 6.51
CA PHE A 408 19.54 -8.76 6.91
C PHE A 408 18.21 -9.47 6.68
N GLY A 409 18.12 -10.32 5.64
CA GLY A 409 16.93 -11.10 5.36
C GLY A 409 16.61 -12.16 6.41
N ASP A 410 17.56 -12.49 7.30
CA ASP A 410 17.34 -13.44 8.40
C ASP A 410 16.63 -12.79 9.59
N LEU A 411 16.69 -11.47 9.70
CA LEU A 411 16.16 -10.74 10.85
C LEU A 411 14.65 -10.71 10.85
N THR A 412 14.05 -10.85 12.03
CA THR A 412 12.66 -10.43 12.26
C THR A 412 12.58 -8.89 12.28
N PRO A 413 11.38 -8.30 12.16
CA PRO A 413 11.24 -6.86 12.30
C PRO A 413 11.77 -6.31 13.64
N ASN A 414 11.51 -6.99 14.76
CA ASN A 414 11.99 -6.58 16.07
C ASN A 414 13.50 -6.72 16.24
N GLN A 415 14.11 -7.75 15.64
CA GLN A 415 15.57 -7.86 15.60
C GLN A 415 16.19 -6.73 14.76
N ALA A 416 15.57 -6.36 13.64
CA ALA A 416 16.00 -5.23 12.84
C ALA A 416 15.89 -3.90 13.60
N LEU A 417 14.83 -3.71 14.37
CA LEU A 417 14.65 -2.56 15.26
C LEU A 417 15.68 -2.54 16.39
N THR A 418 15.96 -3.70 17.02
CA THR A 418 16.97 -3.87 18.07
C THR A 418 18.38 -3.53 17.57
N ILE A 419 18.74 -3.96 16.35
CA ILE A 419 20.02 -3.62 15.73
C ILE A 419 20.07 -2.13 15.41
N PHE A 420 18.99 -1.54 14.90
CA PHE A 420 18.92 -0.11 14.63
C PHE A 420 19.08 0.72 15.91
N ASP A 421 18.41 0.35 16.99
CA ASP A 421 18.52 1.01 18.29
C ASP A 421 19.97 1.00 18.82
N GLN A 422 20.67 -0.13 18.72
CA GLN A 422 22.09 -0.18 19.04
C GLN A 422 22.92 0.74 18.12
N PHE A 423 22.67 0.65 16.81
CA PHE A 423 23.41 1.38 15.78
C PHE A 423 23.38 2.90 15.98
N ILE A 424 22.22 3.47 16.31
CA ILE A 424 22.08 4.92 16.52
C ILE A 424 22.66 5.40 17.86
N ASN A 425 22.79 4.49 18.83
CA ASN A 425 23.31 4.79 20.16
C ASN A 425 24.84 4.60 20.26
N TRP A 426 25.51 4.14 19.19
CA TRP A 426 26.97 4.10 19.16
C TRP A 426 27.57 5.50 19.09
N PRO A 427 28.67 5.78 19.83
CA PRO A 427 29.31 7.10 19.86
C PRO A 427 29.65 7.64 18.47
N GLU A 428 30.04 6.75 17.55
CA GLU A 428 30.49 7.07 16.19
C GLU A 428 29.33 7.40 15.25
N PHE A 429 28.08 7.16 15.62
CA PHE A 429 26.93 7.34 14.75
C PHE A 429 26.80 8.78 14.23
N LYS A 430 27.12 9.77 15.06
CA LYS A 430 27.02 11.20 14.72
C LYS A 430 27.91 11.58 13.53
N ASP A 431 29.08 10.95 13.42
CA ASP A 431 30.08 11.23 12.39
C ASP A 431 30.11 10.12 11.30
N SER A 432 29.09 9.27 11.26
CA SER A 432 29.03 8.14 10.35
C SER A 432 28.60 8.54 8.93
N THR A 433 29.12 7.82 7.93
CA THR A 433 28.72 7.99 6.51
C THR A 433 27.25 7.63 6.27
N PHE A 434 26.59 6.99 7.23
CA PHE A 434 25.15 6.76 7.20
C PHE A 434 24.35 8.06 7.22
N LYS A 435 24.74 9.04 8.06
CA LYS A 435 24.04 10.33 8.14
C LYS A 435 24.14 11.10 6.83
N GLU A 436 25.33 11.14 6.22
CA GLU A 436 25.54 11.74 4.90
C GLU A 436 24.67 11.04 3.83
N SER A 437 24.61 9.71 3.86
CA SER A 437 23.76 8.93 2.96
C SER A 437 22.27 9.21 3.17
N LEU A 438 21.82 9.32 4.42
CA LEU A 438 20.44 9.66 4.76
C LEU A 438 20.08 11.05 4.24
N GLU A 439 20.90 12.05 4.51
CA GLU A 439 20.69 13.43 4.04
C GLU A 439 20.63 13.49 2.52
N ALA A 440 21.56 12.82 1.82
CA ALA A 440 21.54 12.74 0.37
C ALA A 440 20.25 12.08 -0.16
N THR A 441 19.76 11.04 0.50
CA THR A 441 18.49 10.39 0.14
C THR A 441 17.29 11.29 0.41
N LEU A 442 17.25 12.00 1.54
CA LEU A 442 16.19 12.94 1.84
C LEU A 442 16.17 14.09 0.83
N VAL A 443 17.33 14.66 0.48
CA VAL A 443 17.43 15.70 -0.57
C VAL A 443 16.88 15.17 -1.89
N LYS A 444 17.26 13.96 -2.30
CA LYS A 444 16.73 13.34 -3.53
C LYS A 444 15.20 13.22 -3.53
N ILE A 445 14.59 12.81 -2.41
CA ILE A 445 13.13 12.72 -2.28
C ILE A 445 12.46 14.09 -2.41
N HIS A 446 13.11 15.16 -1.93
CA HIS A 446 12.58 16.52 -2.07
C HIS A 446 12.77 17.07 -3.49
N THR A 447 13.89 16.78 -4.15
CA THR A 447 14.21 17.31 -5.49
C THR A 447 13.58 16.51 -6.64
N ASN A 448 13.38 15.20 -6.44
CA ASN A 448 12.83 14.30 -7.45
C ASN A 448 11.80 13.36 -6.81
N PRO A 449 10.58 13.85 -6.55
CA PRO A 449 9.62 13.13 -5.73
C PRO A 449 9.01 11.89 -6.44
N ASP A 450 9.20 11.75 -7.75
CA ASP A 450 8.86 10.54 -8.53
C ASP A 450 9.65 9.30 -8.08
N ASP A 451 10.89 9.47 -7.60
CA ASP A 451 11.72 8.37 -7.09
C ASP A 451 11.14 7.71 -5.82
N ASN A 452 10.17 8.36 -5.17
CA ASN A 452 9.48 7.84 -3.99
C ASN A 452 8.26 6.97 -4.35
N ILE A 453 7.77 7.03 -5.59
CA ILE A 453 6.65 6.21 -6.09
C ILE A 453 7.15 4.88 -6.66
N ASN A 454 8.38 4.82 -7.17
CA ASN A 454 9.00 3.61 -7.74
C ASN A 454 9.39 2.53 -6.71
N VAL A 455 8.74 2.48 -5.53
CA VAL A 455 8.84 1.32 -4.63
C VAL A 455 8.15 0.08 -5.24
N ASP A 456 7.35 0.27 -6.30
CA ASP A 456 6.83 -0.84 -7.14
C ASP A 456 7.94 -1.61 -7.89
N ASP A 457 9.14 -1.04 -8.04
CA ASP A 457 10.29 -1.73 -8.66
C ASP A 457 10.85 -2.87 -7.78
N ASP A 458 10.58 -2.89 -6.46
CA ASP A 458 11.07 -3.96 -5.56
C ASP A 458 10.46 -5.36 -5.88
N ILE A 459 9.37 -5.43 -6.65
CA ILE A 459 8.75 -6.69 -7.11
C ILE A 459 9.31 -7.13 -8.48
N HIS A 460 9.90 -6.21 -9.25
CA HIS A 460 10.32 -6.42 -10.64
C HIS A 460 11.84 -6.38 -10.86
N ASP A 461 12.64 -5.90 -9.91
CA ASP A 461 14.08 -5.61 -10.05
C ASP A 461 15.02 -6.83 -10.20
N ASP A 462 14.57 -8.07 -9.98
CA ASP A 462 15.49 -9.23 -9.90
C ASP A 462 15.74 -9.94 -11.26
N GLU A 463 15.25 -9.45 -12.41
CA GLU A 463 15.61 -10.04 -13.72
C GLU A 463 17.09 -9.81 -14.09
N ASP A 464 17.78 -8.84 -13.50
CA ASP A 464 19.18 -8.53 -13.83
C ASP A 464 20.23 -9.20 -12.90
N GLU A 465 19.87 -9.69 -11.71
CA GLU A 465 20.82 -10.40 -10.84
C GLU A 465 21.13 -11.83 -11.31
N THR A 466 20.21 -12.48 -12.04
CA THR A 466 20.44 -13.86 -12.53
C THR A 466 21.48 -13.98 -13.66
N LYS A 467 21.84 -12.88 -14.32
CA LYS A 467 22.86 -12.91 -15.39
C LYS A 467 24.29 -12.82 -14.90
N THR A 468 24.51 -12.41 -13.65
CA THR A 468 25.87 -12.27 -13.09
C THR A 468 26.33 -13.51 -12.32
N SER A 469 25.44 -14.46 -12.01
CA SER A 469 25.81 -15.71 -11.32
C SER A 469 26.14 -16.91 -12.24
N GLU A 470 26.05 -16.76 -13.56
CA GLU A 470 26.48 -17.80 -14.52
C GLU A 470 27.89 -17.56 -15.09
N VAL A 471 28.61 -16.56 -14.58
CA VAL A 471 30.01 -16.30 -14.96
C VAL A 471 30.84 -16.04 -13.70
N SER A 472 31.03 -17.07 -12.88
CA SER A 472 32.12 -17.17 -11.90
C SER A 472 32.25 -18.59 -11.39
#